data_AF-A0A3P3DUM8-F1
#
_entry.id   AF-A0A3P3DUM8-F1
#
_cell.length_a   1.000
_cell.length_b   1.000
_cell.length_c   1.000
_cell.angle_alpha   90.00
_cell.angle_beta   90.00
_cell.angle_gamma   90.00
#
_symmetry.space_group_name_H-M   'P 1'
#
loop_
_entity.id
_entity.type
_entity.pdbx_description
1 polymer ?
#
loop_
_entity_poly.entity_id
_entity_poly.type
_entity_poly.pdbx_seq_one_letter_code
_entity_poly.pdbx_strand_id
1 'polypeptide(L)'
;MSLMRQSVFTGAFVLLSAPAFAQISADELWKNWQAVSADMGYELAAGDLVRSGDRLVAKDVTFNMSADDVKIINRVPEMVLRETGGAVEVTTSPDWLSETTVKVEDETQTITTTLSQTGYLMTVTGTAAEPAYQIKADSLSFAQKMPITEGGAKTPGSVNTSGTLSGLAGDFTLTGSGEAQQMRYNFIAADMKMVLKADGGADQRSSFTLDVKDIASDFQGSLPPKAAAETDLTALLKSGLNGVSNNKSGAVEFTVDVTSPDLPFKGEGRFSSTSSSFGMTDSEIKLDLDLNGIQAGPAGDKPSASDLLLRGLALLNPNATDDDEAFKSGTLTVTINDSQALLDNLSATGLIPADQMMGVQMMLAMFSKAGEKPGSLTSTLEITEAGDFLVNGQSMQ
;
A
#
# COMPACT_ATOMS: atom_id res chain seq x y z
N MET A 1 71.65 -31.77 6.06
CA MET A 1 70.97 -30.47 5.88
C MET A 1 70.71 -30.26 4.39
N SER A 2 69.52 -29.79 4.01
CA SER A 2 69.23 -28.92 2.83
C SER A 2 69.65 -29.38 1.41
N LEU A 3 68.88 -29.25 0.32
CA LEU A 3 67.44 -29.00 0.06
C LEU A 3 67.24 -29.15 -1.47
N MET A 4 66.10 -29.69 -1.94
CA MET A 4 65.54 -29.51 -3.32
C MET A 4 66.42 -29.99 -4.51
N ARG A 5 65.97 -30.20 -5.76
CA ARG A 5 64.72 -30.02 -6.55
C ARG A 5 64.81 -30.99 -7.77
N GLN A 6 63.84 -31.28 -8.63
CA GLN A 6 62.42 -30.89 -8.81
C GLN A 6 61.70 -32.02 -9.61
N SER A 7 60.36 -32.12 -9.54
CA SER A 7 59.56 -33.04 -10.37
C SER A 7 58.78 -32.29 -11.45
N VAL A 8 58.59 -32.92 -12.63
CA VAL A 8 57.71 -32.44 -13.71
C VAL A 8 56.39 -33.20 -13.64
N PHE A 9 55.25 -32.51 -13.74
CA PHE A 9 53.93 -33.12 -13.91
C PHE A 9 53.20 -32.51 -15.10
N THR A 10 52.67 -33.37 -15.96
CA THR A 10 51.94 -33.02 -17.18
C THR A 10 50.54 -32.48 -16.86
N GLY A 11 50.14 -31.40 -17.51
CA GLY A 11 48.85 -30.74 -17.27
C GLY A 11 47.65 -31.51 -17.84
N ALA A 12 46.57 -31.57 -17.05
CA ALA A 12 45.24 -31.93 -17.52
C ALA A 12 44.41 -30.65 -17.71
N PHE A 13 43.88 -30.43 -18.91
CA PHE A 13 43.03 -29.28 -19.21
C PHE A 13 41.60 -29.59 -18.74
N VAL A 14 41.28 -29.21 -17.49
CA VAL A 14 39.89 -29.24 -17.02
C VAL A 14 39.17 -28.07 -17.69
N LEU A 15 38.34 -28.37 -18.69
CA LEU A 15 37.27 -27.47 -19.10
C LEU A 15 36.29 -27.37 -17.94
N LEU A 16 36.52 -26.39 -17.07
CA LEU A 16 35.52 -25.95 -16.10
C LEU A 16 34.34 -25.43 -16.90
N SER A 17 33.31 -26.26 -17.06
CA SER A 17 31.96 -25.79 -17.32
C SER A 17 31.60 -24.86 -16.17
N ALA A 18 31.78 -23.56 -16.37
CA ALA A 18 31.20 -22.57 -15.48
C ALA A 18 29.71 -22.91 -15.35
N PRO A 19 29.12 -22.86 -14.15
CA PRO A 19 27.69 -23.05 -14.01
C PRO A 19 27.02 -21.99 -14.88
N ALA A 20 26.38 -22.42 -15.96
CA ALA A 20 25.43 -21.59 -16.66
C ALA A 20 24.34 -21.30 -15.62
N PHE A 21 24.30 -20.07 -15.11
CA PHE A 21 23.29 -19.64 -14.15
C PHE A 21 21.93 -20.01 -14.74
N ALA A 22 21.20 -20.89 -14.05
CA ALA A 22 19.95 -21.44 -14.56
C ALA A 22 18.89 -20.32 -14.58
N GLN A 23 18.77 -19.68 -15.73
CA GLN A 23 17.77 -18.65 -15.98
C GLN A 23 16.39 -19.29 -15.93
N ILE A 24 15.47 -18.62 -15.24
CA ILE A 24 14.08 -19.06 -15.13
C ILE A 24 13.41 -19.16 -16.51
N SER A 25 12.86 -20.32 -16.84
CA SER A 25 12.01 -20.52 -18.02
C SER A 25 10.57 -20.11 -17.77
N ALA A 26 9.77 -19.93 -18.83
CA ALA A 26 8.34 -19.60 -18.70
C ALA A 26 7.55 -20.71 -17.98
N ASP A 27 7.89 -21.98 -18.20
CA ASP A 27 7.28 -23.13 -17.52
C ASP A 27 7.64 -23.20 -16.03
N GLU A 28 8.88 -22.84 -15.66
CA GLU A 28 9.32 -22.77 -14.26
C GLU A 28 8.70 -21.57 -13.54
N LEU A 29 8.60 -20.42 -14.20
CA LEU A 29 7.93 -19.23 -13.67
C LEU A 29 6.45 -19.50 -13.39
N TRP A 30 5.73 -20.10 -14.34
CA TRP A 30 4.33 -20.46 -14.15
C TRP A 30 4.15 -21.43 -12.96
N LYS A 31 4.97 -22.47 -12.87
CA LYS A 31 4.93 -23.43 -11.74
C LYS A 31 5.30 -22.78 -10.40
N ASN A 32 6.28 -21.86 -10.39
CA ASN A 32 6.64 -21.09 -9.20
C ASN A 32 5.45 -20.25 -8.73
N TRP A 33 4.77 -19.53 -9.63
CA TRP A 33 3.58 -18.77 -9.30
C TRP A 33 2.44 -19.63 -8.78
N GLN A 34 2.22 -20.83 -9.35
CA GLN A 34 1.21 -21.76 -8.81
C GLN A 34 1.55 -22.22 -7.39
N ALA A 35 2.82 -22.54 -7.11
CA ALA A 35 3.26 -22.94 -5.78
C ALA A 35 3.17 -21.80 -4.74
N VAL A 36 3.61 -20.60 -5.10
CA VAL A 36 3.54 -19.41 -4.23
C VAL A 36 2.09 -18.99 -3.99
N SER A 37 1.24 -19.00 -5.02
CA SER A 37 -0.20 -18.71 -4.87
C SER A 37 -0.84 -19.69 -3.89
N ALA A 38 -0.55 -20.99 -4.03
CA ALA A 38 -1.12 -22.01 -3.16
C ALA A 38 -0.69 -21.88 -1.70
N ASP A 39 0.57 -21.51 -1.42
CA ASP A 39 1.04 -21.23 -0.05
C ASP A 39 0.36 -19.99 0.57
N MET A 40 -0.01 -19.01 -0.27
CA MET A 40 -0.80 -17.83 0.11
C MET A 40 -2.32 -18.08 0.18
N GLY A 41 -2.80 -19.31 -0.06
CA GLY A 41 -4.23 -19.65 -0.05
C GLY A 41 -5.01 -19.33 -1.34
N TYR A 42 -4.31 -19.03 -2.45
CA TYR A 42 -4.88 -18.77 -3.76
C TYR A 42 -4.70 -19.94 -4.73
N GLU A 43 -5.72 -20.21 -5.55
CA GLU A 43 -5.64 -21.14 -6.67
C GLU A 43 -5.32 -20.38 -7.97
N LEU A 44 -4.12 -20.61 -8.53
CA LEU A 44 -3.76 -20.16 -9.88
C LEU A 44 -3.94 -21.29 -10.89
N ALA A 45 -4.87 -21.09 -11.83
CA ALA A 45 -5.15 -22.01 -12.93
C ALA A 45 -5.28 -21.27 -14.28
N ALA A 46 -5.19 -22.02 -15.37
CA ALA A 46 -5.51 -21.57 -16.73
C ALA A 46 -6.48 -22.56 -17.37
N GLY A 47 -7.47 -22.08 -18.13
CA GLY A 47 -8.40 -22.93 -18.87
C GLY A 47 -7.74 -23.63 -20.07
N ASP A 48 -6.77 -22.96 -20.69
CA ASP A 48 -5.88 -23.52 -21.72
C ASP A 48 -4.44 -23.01 -21.51
N LEU A 49 -3.45 -23.85 -21.79
CA LEU A 49 -2.03 -23.55 -21.56
C LEU A 49 -1.19 -24.15 -22.70
N VAL A 50 -0.75 -23.30 -23.64
CA VAL A 50 -0.11 -23.72 -24.88
C VAL A 50 1.32 -23.17 -24.97
N ARG A 51 2.29 -24.09 -25.03
CA ARG A 51 3.70 -23.78 -25.34
C ARG A 51 3.89 -23.69 -26.86
N SER A 52 4.49 -22.61 -27.34
CA SER A 52 4.86 -22.39 -28.73
C SER A 52 6.22 -21.69 -28.83
N GLY A 53 7.28 -22.47 -29.02
CA GLY A 53 8.65 -21.94 -29.12
C GLY A 53 9.10 -21.23 -27.84
N ASP A 54 9.40 -19.95 -27.95
CA ASP A 54 9.80 -19.03 -26.86
C ASP A 54 8.61 -18.58 -25.98
N ARG A 55 7.37 -18.96 -26.31
CA ARG A 55 6.16 -18.50 -25.62
C ARG A 55 5.42 -19.61 -24.89
N LEU A 56 4.87 -19.25 -23.74
CA LEU A 56 3.81 -19.98 -23.03
C LEU A 56 2.59 -19.05 -22.96
N VAL A 57 1.50 -19.47 -23.60
CA VAL A 57 0.23 -18.71 -23.65
C VAL A 57 -0.78 -19.39 -22.75
N ALA A 58 -1.21 -18.68 -21.72
CA ALA A 58 -2.23 -19.11 -20.78
C ALA A 58 -3.53 -18.33 -21.04
N LYS A 59 -4.65 -19.02 -21.21
CA LYS A 59 -5.97 -18.43 -21.46
C LYS A 59 -6.96 -18.77 -20.36
N ASP A 60 -7.95 -17.90 -20.19
CA ASP A 60 -8.94 -17.98 -19.12
C ASP A 60 -8.24 -18.22 -17.77
N VAL A 61 -7.21 -17.42 -17.51
CA VAL A 61 -6.38 -17.50 -16.30
C VAL A 61 -7.20 -17.02 -15.12
N THR A 62 -7.21 -17.82 -14.05
CA THR A 62 -7.94 -17.50 -12.83
C THR A 62 -7.01 -17.47 -11.63
N PHE A 63 -7.18 -16.46 -10.79
CA PHE A 63 -6.56 -16.35 -9.46
C PHE A 63 -7.70 -16.28 -8.45
N ASN A 64 -7.99 -17.41 -7.81
CA ASN A 64 -9.18 -17.58 -6.97
C ASN A 64 -8.79 -17.69 -5.50
N MET A 65 -9.63 -17.18 -4.61
CA MET A 65 -9.55 -17.40 -3.17
C MET A 65 -10.95 -17.77 -2.66
N SER A 66 -11.03 -18.72 -1.72
CA SER A 66 -12.29 -19.05 -1.06
C SER A 66 -12.03 -19.35 0.41
N ALA A 67 -12.58 -18.49 1.27
CA ALA A 67 -12.72 -18.67 2.71
C ALA A 67 -14.22 -18.82 3.05
N ASP A 68 -14.56 -19.01 4.33
CA ASP A 68 -15.93 -19.35 4.76
C ASP A 68 -16.98 -18.30 4.34
N ASP A 69 -16.69 -17.01 4.56
CA ASP A 69 -17.60 -15.90 4.23
C ASP A 69 -17.17 -15.06 3.01
N VAL A 70 -16.03 -15.36 2.38
CA VAL A 70 -15.48 -14.57 1.25
C VAL A 70 -14.98 -15.46 0.13
N LYS A 71 -15.47 -15.20 -1.08
CA LYS A 71 -14.99 -15.84 -2.32
C LYS A 71 -14.58 -14.77 -3.34
N ILE A 72 -13.36 -14.85 -3.84
CA ILE A 72 -12.82 -13.95 -4.87
C ILE A 72 -12.50 -14.78 -6.11
N ILE A 73 -12.99 -14.36 -7.28
CA ILE A 73 -12.71 -14.96 -8.58
C ILE A 73 -12.17 -13.87 -9.50
N ASN A 74 -10.85 -13.85 -9.70
CA ASN A 74 -10.23 -12.98 -10.71
C ASN A 74 -10.13 -13.73 -12.04
N ARG A 75 -10.47 -13.09 -13.16
CA ARG A 75 -10.36 -13.66 -14.52
C ARG A 75 -9.55 -12.75 -15.43
N VAL A 76 -8.50 -13.34 -15.98
CA VAL A 76 -7.53 -12.76 -16.91
C VAL A 76 -7.71 -13.49 -18.25
N PRO A 77 -8.27 -12.86 -19.31
CA PRO A 77 -8.62 -13.57 -20.54
C PRO A 77 -7.42 -14.24 -21.23
N GLU A 78 -6.27 -13.57 -21.26
CA GLU A 78 -5.01 -14.11 -21.77
C GLU A 78 -3.82 -13.51 -21.01
N MET A 79 -2.82 -14.35 -20.74
CA MET A 79 -1.50 -14.03 -20.23
C MET A 79 -0.46 -14.72 -21.11
N VAL A 80 0.55 -13.98 -21.56
CA VAL A 80 1.62 -14.49 -22.43
C VAL A 80 2.97 -14.28 -21.74
N LEU A 81 3.64 -15.38 -21.45
CA LEU A 81 5.01 -15.43 -20.95
C LEU A 81 5.94 -15.71 -22.15
N ARG A 82 6.94 -14.86 -22.39
CA ARG A 82 7.90 -14.99 -23.50
C ARG A 82 9.34 -14.96 -23.00
N GLU A 83 10.09 -16.00 -23.30
CA GLU A 83 11.53 -16.10 -23.00
C GLU A 83 12.35 -15.22 -23.94
N THR A 84 13.28 -14.43 -23.40
CA THR A 84 14.10 -13.47 -24.18
C THR A 84 15.61 -13.74 -24.11
N GLY A 85 16.02 -14.95 -23.69
CA GLY A 85 17.43 -15.34 -23.61
C GLY A 85 18.17 -14.70 -22.43
N GLY A 86 17.46 -14.42 -21.35
CA GLY A 86 17.96 -13.72 -20.16
C GLY A 86 16.85 -13.41 -19.14
N ALA A 87 15.63 -13.24 -19.63
CA ALA A 87 14.44 -12.95 -18.85
C ALA A 87 13.21 -13.70 -19.41
N VAL A 88 12.12 -13.66 -18.66
CA VAL A 88 10.76 -13.93 -19.15
C VAL A 88 9.99 -12.61 -19.12
N GLU A 89 9.56 -12.14 -20.29
CA GLU A 89 8.65 -11.01 -20.44
C GLU A 89 7.21 -11.53 -20.34
N VAL A 90 6.42 -10.96 -19.43
CA VAL A 90 5.02 -11.32 -19.20
C VAL A 90 4.12 -10.15 -19.55
N THR A 91 3.17 -10.42 -20.44
CA THR A 91 2.15 -9.48 -20.90
C THR A 91 0.77 -10.09 -20.73
N THR A 92 -0.24 -9.25 -20.67
CA THR A 92 -1.60 -9.69 -20.34
C THR A 92 -2.65 -8.92 -21.14
N SER A 93 -3.86 -9.47 -21.19
CA SER A 93 -5.03 -8.75 -21.72
C SER A 93 -5.23 -7.39 -21.02
N PRO A 94 -5.73 -6.36 -21.72
CA PRO A 94 -5.91 -5.03 -21.14
C PRO A 94 -7.02 -4.98 -20.10
N ASP A 95 -8.10 -5.76 -20.26
CA ASP A 95 -9.29 -5.70 -19.39
C ASP A 95 -9.55 -7.03 -18.71
N TRP A 96 -9.67 -6.99 -17.39
CA TRP A 96 -9.88 -8.13 -16.49
C TRP A 96 -11.10 -7.90 -15.60
N LEU A 97 -11.65 -8.98 -15.03
CA LEU A 97 -12.77 -8.92 -14.10
C LEU A 97 -12.42 -9.61 -12.79
N SER A 98 -12.79 -8.98 -11.68
CA SER A 98 -12.79 -9.59 -10.35
C SER A 98 -14.23 -9.66 -9.84
N GLU A 99 -14.68 -10.84 -9.46
CA GLU A 99 -15.95 -11.06 -8.78
C GLU A 99 -15.67 -11.43 -7.32
N THR A 100 -16.02 -10.53 -6.41
CA THR A 100 -15.95 -10.77 -4.96
C THR A 100 -17.35 -11.03 -4.45
N THR A 101 -17.57 -12.19 -3.86
CA THR A 101 -18.80 -12.55 -3.18
C THR A 101 -18.52 -12.61 -1.68
N VAL A 102 -19.28 -11.83 -0.91
CA VAL A 102 -19.20 -11.75 0.56
C VAL A 102 -20.52 -12.22 1.15
N LYS A 103 -20.45 -13.06 2.17
CA LYS A 103 -21.60 -13.41 3.02
C LYS A 103 -21.64 -12.43 4.20
N VAL A 104 -22.79 -11.81 4.41
CA VAL A 104 -23.05 -10.92 5.55
C VAL A 104 -24.32 -11.42 6.22
N GLU A 105 -24.17 -11.91 7.46
CA GLU A 105 -25.22 -12.66 8.15
C GLU A 105 -25.72 -13.85 7.29
N ASP A 106 -26.99 -13.86 6.88
CA ASP A 106 -27.57 -14.86 5.98
C ASP A 106 -27.71 -14.38 4.52
N GLU A 107 -27.33 -13.13 4.21
CA GLU A 107 -27.35 -12.60 2.84
C GLU A 107 -26.01 -12.77 2.12
N THR A 108 -26.07 -12.94 0.81
CA THR A 108 -24.90 -13.03 -0.07
C THR A 108 -24.88 -11.84 -1.01
N GLN A 109 -23.83 -11.03 -0.96
CA GLN A 109 -23.64 -9.89 -1.85
C GLN A 109 -22.48 -10.19 -2.83
N THR A 110 -22.69 -9.95 -4.13
CA THR A 110 -21.64 -10.02 -5.14
C THR A 110 -21.29 -8.62 -5.65
N ILE A 111 -19.99 -8.32 -5.66
CA ILE A 111 -19.39 -7.08 -6.13
C ILE A 111 -18.53 -7.43 -7.34
N THR A 112 -18.76 -6.75 -8.46
CA THR A 112 -17.93 -6.86 -9.66
C THR A 112 -17.02 -5.64 -9.75
N THR A 113 -15.71 -5.90 -9.82
CA THR A 113 -14.68 -4.91 -10.10
C THR A 113 -14.12 -5.16 -11.48
N THR A 114 -14.18 -4.16 -12.36
CA THR A 114 -13.44 -4.15 -13.62
C THR A 114 -12.05 -3.60 -13.37
N LEU A 115 -11.02 -4.26 -13.90
CA LEU A 115 -9.65 -3.76 -13.92
C LEU A 115 -9.24 -3.56 -15.38
N SER A 116 -8.61 -2.42 -15.68
CA SER A 116 -8.15 -2.07 -17.03
C SER A 116 -6.70 -1.60 -16.97
N GLN A 117 -5.86 -2.01 -17.92
CA GLN A 117 -4.46 -1.60 -18.00
C GLN A 117 -4.03 -1.25 -19.42
N THR A 118 -3.03 -0.37 -19.51
CA THR A 118 -2.32 -0.07 -20.76
C THR A 118 -0.82 -0.12 -20.55
N GLY A 119 -0.09 -0.61 -21.55
CA GLY A 119 1.37 -0.69 -21.53
C GLY A 119 1.96 -1.68 -20.51
N TYR A 120 1.16 -2.57 -19.91
CA TYR A 120 1.67 -3.51 -18.90
C TYR A 120 2.74 -4.45 -19.46
N LEU A 121 3.90 -4.43 -18.84
CA LEU A 121 4.99 -5.36 -19.05
C LEU A 121 5.62 -5.70 -17.70
N MET A 122 5.64 -6.99 -17.37
CA MET A 122 6.48 -7.53 -16.32
C MET A 122 7.69 -8.21 -16.95
N THR A 123 8.89 -7.99 -16.43
CA THR A 123 10.12 -8.68 -16.83
C THR A 123 10.66 -9.43 -15.62
N VAL A 124 10.77 -10.75 -15.73
CA VAL A 124 11.28 -11.61 -14.65
C VAL A 124 12.66 -12.13 -15.00
N THR A 125 13.60 -11.97 -14.09
CA THR A 125 15.01 -12.38 -14.23
C THR A 125 15.44 -13.23 -13.03
N GLY A 126 16.65 -13.80 -13.10
CA GLY A 126 17.18 -14.65 -12.02
C GLY A 126 16.80 -16.11 -12.19
N THR A 127 16.56 -16.80 -11.07
CA THR A 127 16.29 -18.24 -11.02
C THR A 127 14.90 -18.52 -10.46
N ALA A 128 14.39 -19.75 -10.61
CA ALA A 128 13.12 -20.16 -9.98
C ALA A 128 13.11 -20.11 -8.44
N ALA A 129 14.28 -20.04 -7.79
CA ALA A 129 14.41 -19.90 -6.33
C ALA A 129 14.59 -18.44 -5.88
N GLU A 130 15.11 -17.58 -6.74
CA GLU A 130 15.34 -16.16 -6.49
C GLU A 130 14.93 -15.34 -7.74
N PRO A 131 13.60 -15.21 -7.99
CA PRO A 131 13.09 -14.42 -9.09
C PRO A 131 13.12 -12.92 -8.74
N ALA A 132 13.65 -12.12 -9.67
CA ALA A 132 13.63 -10.67 -9.61
C ALA A 132 12.67 -10.11 -10.66
N TYR A 133 11.69 -9.32 -10.22
CA TYR A 133 10.60 -8.80 -11.02
C TYR A 133 10.79 -7.30 -11.27
N GLN A 134 10.60 -6.89 -12.52
CA GLN A 134 10.44 -5.48 -12.89
C GLN A 134 9.06 -5.32 -13.51
N ILE A 135 8.28 -4.32 -13.10
CA ILE A 135 6.92 -4.06 -13.60
C ILE A 135 6.86 -2.65 -14.16
N LYS A 136 6.20 -2.48 -15.30
CA LYS A 136 5.84 -1.18 -15.87
C LYS A 136 4.42 -1.21 -16.41
N ALA A 137 3.73 -0.08 -16.36
CA ALA A 137 2.48 0.15 -17.07
C ALA A 137 2.27 1.65 -17.33
N ASP A 138 1.69 2.00 -18.48
CA ASP A 138 1.31 3.38 -18.79
C ASP A 138 0.14 3.82 -17.90
N SER A 139 -0.82 2.91 -17.68
CA SER A 139 -1.91 3.08 -16.70
C SER A 139 -2.40 1.75 -16.12
N LEU A 140 -2.75 1.73 -14.85
CA LEU A 140 -3.63 0.73 -14.22
C LEU A 140 -4.89 1.45 -13.70
N SER A 141 -6.06 0.91 -13.95
CA SER A 141 -7.34 1.46 -13.50
C SER A 141 -8.24 0.37 -12.93
N PHE A 142 -9.12 0.75 -12.00
CA PHE A 142 -10.21 -0.09 -11.54
C PHE A 142 -11.52 0.69 -11.44
N ALA A 143 -12.65 -0.01 -11.55
CA ALA A 143 -13.97 0.52 -11.27
C ALA A 143 -14.87 -0.56 -10.68
N GLN A 144 -15.58 -0.23 -9.60
CA GLN A 144 -16.56 -1.10 -8.94
C GLN A 144 -17.80 -0.31 -8.53
N LYS A 145 -18.93 -1.02 -8.46
CA LYS A 145 -20.20 -0.50 -7.94
C LYS A 145 -20.74 -1.46 -6.89
N MET A 146 -20.74 -1.02 -5.64
CA MET A 146 -21.30 -1.75 -4.50
C MET A 146 -22.75 -1.27 -4.29
N PRO A 147 -23.76 -2.15 -4.34
CA PRO A 147 -25.11 -1.80 -3.89
C PRO A 147 -25.13 -1.68 -2.36
N ILE A 148 -25.96 -0.78 -1.84
CA ILE A 148 -26.27 -0.73 -0.41
C ILE A 148 -27.53 -1.60 -0.21
N THR A 149 -27.34 -2.87 0.18
CA THR A 149 -28.42 -3.77 0.58
C THR A 149 -28.83 -3.54 2.04
N GLU A 150 -30.08 -3.88 2.38
CA GLU A 150 -30.81 -3.17 3.42
C GLU A 150 -31.03 -3.97 4.71
N GLY A 151 -30.36 -3.56 5.80
CA GLY A 151 -30.76 -3.87 7.18
C GLY A 151 -31.66 -2.81 7.84
N GLY A 152 -32.40 -1.99 7.04
CA GLY A 152 -33.34 -0.96 7.54
C GLY A 152 -33.22 0.47 6.97
N ALA A 153 -32.36 0.71 5.98
CA ALA A 153 -32.23 1.99 5.25
C ALA A 153 -33.21 2.13 4.06
N LYS A 154 -34.39 2.74 4.30
CA LYS A 154 -35.60 2.91 3.44
C LYS A 154 -35.47 3.24 1.93
N THR A 155 -34.30 3.41 1.34
CA THR A 155 -34.11 3.70 -0.09
C THR A 155 -32.90 2.95 -0.65
N PRO A 156 -33.01 2.26 -1.82
CA PRO A 156 -31.87 1.60 -2.45
C PRO A 156 -30.78 2.60 -2.83
N GLY A 157 -29.55 2.37 -2.34
CA GLY A 157 -28.39 3.20 -2.62
C GLY A 157 -27.25 2.44 -3.30
N SER A 158 -26.18 3.14 -3.68
CA SER A 158 -24.94 2.52 -4.17
C SER A 158 -23.71 3.37 -3.91
N VAL A 159 -22.57 2.71 -3.70
CA VAL A 159 -21.24 3.32 -3.68
C VAL A 159 -20.48 2.91 -4.93
N ASN A 160 -20.12 3.89 -5.76
CA ASN A 160 -19.27 3.70 -6.92
C ASN A 160 -17.85 4.13 -6.54
N THR A 161 -16.87 3.27 -6.79
CA THR A 161 -15.45 3.55 -6.54
C THR A 161 -14.67 3.30 -7.82
N SER A 162 -13.84 4.25 -8.22
CA SER A 162 -12.92 4.08 -9.34
C SER A 162 -11.58 4.73 -9.05
N GLY A 163 -10.50 4.14 -9.57
CA GLY A 163 -9.17 4.74 -9.49
C GLY A 163 -8.36 4.50 -10.75
N THR A 164 -7.36 5.36 -10.96
CA THR A 164 -6.35 5.26 -12.02
C THR A 164 -4.99 5.63 -11.46
N LEU A 165 -4.02 4.75 -11.66
CA LEU A 165 -2.59 4.95 -11.42
C LEU A 165 -1.91 5.06 -12.79
N SER A 166 -1.04 6.05 -12.99
CA SER A 166 -0.41 6.33 -14.30
C SER A 166 1.11 6.41 -14.21
N GLY A 167 1.80 6.01 -15.29
CA GLY A 167 3.26 6.05 -15.37
C GLY A 167 3.94 5.16 -14.33
N LEU A 168 3.44 3.93 -14.16
CA LEU A 168 3.94 2.95 -13.21
C LEU A 168 5.30 2.39 -13.66
N ALA A 169 6.25 2.38 -12.73
CA ALA A 169 7.41 1.49 -12.79
C ALA A 169 7.80 1.02 -11.39
N GLY A 170 8.35 -0.18 -11.27
CA GLY A 170 8.89 -0.67 -9.98
C GLY A 170 9.66 -1.97 -10.12
N ASP A 171 10.52 -2.23 -9.15
CA ASP A 171 11.23 -3.51 -8.99
C ASP A 171 10.77 -4.20 -7.71
N PHE A 172 10.67 -5.52 -7.73
CA PHE A 172 10.36 -6.36 -6.57
C PHE A 172 11.28 -7.59 -6.55
N THR A 173 11.85 -7.88 -5.39
CA THR A 173 12.67 -9.07 -5.15
C THR A 173 12.26 -9.73 -3.85
N LEU A 174 12.14 -11.06 -3.88
CA LEU A 174 11.95 -11.90 -2.70
C LEU A 174 13.06 -12.95 -2.71
N THR A 175 13.95 -12.91 -1.72
CA THR A 175 15.12 -13.81 -1.64
C THR A 175 15.15 -14.58 -0.32
N GLY A 176 15.82 -15.73 -0.31
CA GLY A 176 15.77 -16.67 0.82
C GLY A 176 14.56 -17.61 0.79
N SER A 177 14.56 -18.59 1.70
CA SER A 177 13.58 -19.68 1.70
C SER A 177 13.26 -20.18 3.12
N GLY A 178 12.05 -20.70 3.30
CA GLY A 178 11.68 -21.57 4.42
C GLY A 178 11.43 -20.91 5.78
N GLU A 179 12.36 -20.09 6.27
CA GLU A 179 12.32 -19.55 7.65
C GLU A 179 12.21 -18.02 7.71
N ALA A 180 12.78 -17.30 6.73
CA ALA A 180 12.62 -15.86 6.57
C ALA A 180 12.94 -15.48 5.12
N GLN A 181 12.09 -14.67 4.50
CA GLN A 181 12.33 -14.15 3.14
C GLN A 181 12.61 -12.65 3.19
N GLN A 182 13.70 -12.23 2.56
CA GLN A 182 14.03 -10.82 2.42
C GLN A 182 13.22 -10.23 1.27
N MET A 183 12.28 -9.35 1.61
CA MET A 183 11.49 -8.60 0.65
C MET A 183 12.13 -7.24 0.43
N ARG A 184 12.30 -6.86 -0.84
CA ARG A 184 12.60 -5.48 -1.23
C ARG A 184 11.69 -5.08 -2.37
N TYR A 185 11.18 -3.86 -2.34
CA TYR A 185 10.60 -3.23 -3.53
C TYR A 185 11.02 -1.78 -3.67
N ASN A 186 10.99 -1.29 -4.91
CA ASN A 186 10.82 0.12 -5.22
C ASN A 186 9.63 0.27 -6.16
N PHE A 187 8.97 1.42 -6.09
CA PHE A 187 7.76 1.72 -6.84
C PHE A 187 7.72 3.22 -7.11
N ILE A 188 7.40 3.58 -8.35
CA ILE A 188 7.07 4.95 -8.73
C ILE A 188 5.79 4.98 -9.57
N ALA A 189 5.02 6.05 -9.42
CA ALA A 189 3.92 6.40 -10.31
C ALA A 189 3.83 7.92 -10.48
N ALA A 190 3.57 8.38 -11.70
CA ALA A 190 3.48 9.81 -11.97
C ALA A 190 2.21 10.45 -11.39
N ASP A 191 1.12 9.69 -11.34
CA ASP A 191 -0.21 10.18 -10.95
C ASP A 191 -1.06 9.04 -10.36
N MET A 192 -1.77 9.30 -9.27
CA MET A 192 -2.88 8.48 -8.79
C MET A 192 -4.13 9.36 -8.63
N LYS A 193 -5.22 8.95 -9.27
CA LYS A 193 -6.54 9.54 -9.09
C LYS A 193 -7.50 8.52 -8.52
N MET A 194 -8.26 8.91 -7.51
CA MET A 194 -9.29 8.09 -6.87
C MET A 194 -10.59 8.90 -6.79
N VAL A 195 -11.71 8.23 -7.03
CA VAL A 195 -13.06 8.82 -6.96
C VAL A 195 -13.98 7.84 -6.24
N LEU A 196 -14.54 8.28 -5.12
CA LEU A 196 -15.64 7.61 -4.40
C LEU A 196 -16.92 8.43 -4.62
N LYS A 197 -18.05 7.78 -4.90
CA LYS A 197 -19.36 8.42 -5.01
C LYS A 197 -20.44 7.55 -4.39
N ALA A 198 -21.02 7.99 -3.28
CA ALA A 198 -22.21 7.37 -2.71
C ALA A 198 -23.47 8.11 -3.18
N ASP A 199 -24.46 7.36 -3.63
CA ASP A 199 -25.81 7.84 -3.91
C ASP A 199 -26.79 7.07 -3.00
N GLY A 200 -27.42 7.79 -2.06
CA GLY A 200 -28.44 7.28 -1.15
C GLY A 200 -29.86 7.72 -1.53
N GLY A 201 -30.04 8.37 -2.68
CA GLY A 201 -31.32 8.89 -3.15
C GLY A 201 -31.26 10.34 -3.62
N ALA A 202 -32.43 10.92 -3.88
CA ALA A 202 -32.58 12.24 -4.50
C ALA A 202 -31.82 13.36 -3.76
N ASP A 203 -31.87 13.34 -2.43
CA ASP A 203 -31.40 14.40 -1.54
C ASP A 203 -30.16 14.01 -0.70
N GLN A 204 -29.65 12.79 -0.87
CA GLN A 204 -28.48 12.29 -0.13
C GLN A 204 -27.42 11.74 -1.10
N ARG A 205 -26.36 12.52 -1.32
CA ARG A 205 -25.19 12.11 -2.14
C ARG A 205 -23.91 12.55 -1.48
N SER A 206 -22.84 11.77 -1.65
CA SER A 206 -21.49 12.21 -1.34
C SER A 206 -20.52 11.84 -2.45
N SER A 207 -19.48 12.65 -2.63
CA SER A 207 -18.32 12.33 -3.43
C SER A 207 -17.03 12.73 -2.74
N PHE A 208 -16.03 11.87 -2.85
CA PHE A 208 -14.65 12.15 -2.48
C PHE A 208 -13.78 11.98 -3.73
N THR A 209 -12.88 12.92 -3.97
CA THR A 209 -11.83 12.77 -4.97
C THR A 209 -10.48 12.94 -4.32
N LEU A 210 -9.49 12.19 -4.78
CA LEU A 210 -8.09 12.33 -4.42
C LEU A 210 -7.27 12.30 -5.71
N ASP A 211 -6.32 13.21 -5.84
CA ASP A 211 -5.32 13.29 -6.90
C ASP A 211 -3.95 13.42 -6.22
N VAL A 212 -2.98 12.57 -6.58
CA VAL A 212 -1.64 12.51 -5.99
C VAL A 212 -0.59 12.42 -7.10
N LYS A 213 0.35 13.37 -7.13
CA LYS A 213 1.46 13.38 -8.09
C LYS A 213 2.75 12.79 -7.53
N ASP A 214 3.63 12.41 -8.44
CA ASP A 214 5.05 12.09 -8.17
C ASP A 214 5.24 11.11 -7.00
N ILE A 215 4.50 10.00 -7.04
CA ILE A 215 4.50 8.97 -6.01
C ILE A 215 5.78 8.17 -6.12
N ALA A 216 6.49 8.02 -5.01
CA ALA A 216 7.59 7.09 -4.85
C ALA A 216 7.44 6.33 -3.54
N SER A 217 7.68 5.03 -3.56
CA SER A 217 7.70 4.17 -2.38
C SER A 217 8.84 3.17 -2.49
N ASP A 218 9.54 2.94 -1.39
CA ASP A 218 10.50 1.85 -1.23
C ASP A 218 10.25 1.11 0.07
N PHE A 219 10.63 -0.17 0.07
CA PHE A 219 10.58 -1.02 1.26
C PHE A 219 11.76 -1.98 1.28
N GLN A 220 12.24 -2.26 2.48
CA GLN A 220 13.05 -3.43 2.77
C GLN A 220 12.61 -4.05 4.10
N GLY A 221 12.52 -5.37 4.14
CA GLY A 221 12.11 -6.08 5.35
C GLY A 221 12.25 -7.59 5.25
N SER A 222 12.04 -8.23 6.39
CA SER A 222 11.96 -9.68 6.52
C SER A 222 10.50 -10.09 6.62
N LEU A 223 10.04 -10.96 5.72
CA LEU A 223 8.75 -11.63 5.81
C LEU A 223 8.94 -13.01 6.46
N PRO A 224 8.21 -13.34 7.54
CA PRO A 224 8.19 -14.69 8.08
C PRO A 224 7.39 -15.64 7.18
N PRO A 225 7.53 -16.96 7.34
CA PRO A 225 6.83 -17.93 6.52
C PRO A 225 5.32 -17.83 6.76
N LYS A 226 4.52 -17.96 5.70
CA LYS A 226 3.05 -17.81 5.74
C LYS A 226 2.55 -16.45 6.24
N ALA A 227 3.35 -15.39 6.17
CA ALA A 227 2.94 -14.05 6.62
C ALA A 227 1.62 -13.54 5.99
N ALA A 228 1.30 -14.00 4.77
CA ALA A 228 0.06 -13.65 4.06
C ALA A 228 -1.21 -14.35 4.59
N ALA A 229 -1.06 -15.38 5.43
CA ALA A 229 -2.17 -16.17 5.99
C ALA A 229 -2.38 -15.95 7.50
N GLU A 230 -1.46 -15.23 8.16
CA GLU A 230 -1.58 -14.84 9.55
C GLU A 230 -2.19 -13.44 9.63
N THR A 231 -3.20 -13.27 10.50
CA THR A 231 -3.89 -11.99 10.70
C THR A 231 -3.47 -11.28 11.99
N ASP A 232 -2.85 -12.00 12.93
CA ASP A 232 -2.30 -11.41 14.13
C ASP A 232 -0.91 -10.80 13.87
N LEU A 233 -0.86 -9.46 13.87
CA LEU A 233 0.38 -8.69 13.77
C LEU A 233 1.38 -9.03 14.90
N THR A 234 0.88 -9.41 16.08
CA THR A 234 1.68 -9.83 17.23
C THR A 234 2.45 -11.12 16.94
N ALA A 235 1.76 -12.14 16.43
CA ALA A 235 2.36 -13.40 16.00
C ALA A 235 3.34 -13.21 14.84
N LEU A 236 3.01 -12.34 13.87
CA LEU A 236 3.90 -11.98 12.77
C LEU A 236 5.22 -11.36 13.28
N LEU A 237 5.16 -10.43 14.22
CA LEU A 237 6.34 -9.79 14.78
C LEU A 237 7.20 -10.76 15.59
N LYS A 238 6.55 -11.58 16.44
CA LYS A 238 7.21 -12.65 17.20
C LYS A 238 7.83 -13.73 16.31
N SER A 239 7.34 -13.91 15.08
CA SER A 239 7.95 -14.80 14.06
C SER A 239 9.03 -14.12 13.19
N GLY A 240 9.32 -12.84 13.43
CA GLY A 240 10.43 -12.13 12.80
C GLY A 240 10.04 -11.17 11.67
N LEU A 241 8.75 -10.82 11.52
CA LEU A 241 8.34 -9.72 10.65
C LEU A 241 9.05 -8.43 11.07
N ASN A 242 9.71 -7.77 10.12
CA ASN A 242 10.27 -6.44 10.31
C ASN A 242 10.41 -5.74 8.97
N GLY A 243 10.54 -4.43 8.98
CA GLY A 243 10.88 -3.67 7.78
C GLY A 243 10.82 -2.17 7.97
N VAL A 244 11.28 -1.47 6.94
CA VAL A 244 11.15 -0.02 6.81
C VAL A 244 10.60 0.27 5.43
N SER A 245 9.52 1.04 5.38
CA SER A 245 8.97 1.66 4.17
C SER A 245 9.24 3.15 4.20
N ASN A 246 9.69 3.71 3.08
CA ASN A 246 9.74 5.16 2.87
C ASN A 246 8.78 5.49 1.73
N ASN A 247 7.97 6.53 1.91
CA ASN A 247 6.98 6.97 0.93
C ASN A 247 7.10 8.46 0.70
N LYS A 248 6.89 8.91 -0.53
CA LYS A 248 6.91 10.31 -0.93
C LYS A 248 5.85 10.57 -1.99
N SER A 249 5.31 11.77 -1.97
CA SER A 249 4.48 12.30 -3.06
C SER A 249 4.83 13.77 -3.31
N GLY A 250 4.62 14.21 -4.54
CA GLY A 250 4.42 15.62 -4.87
C GLY A 250 3.04 16.09 -4.40
N ALA A 251 2.41 16.96 -5.21
CA ALA A 251 1.14 17.56 -4.87
C ALA A 251 0.06 16.49 -4.59
N VAL A 252 -0.62 16.65 -3.45
CA VAL A 252 -1.81 15.89 -3.07
C VAL A 252 -2.98 16.86 -3.04
N GLU A 253 -4.02 16.61 -3.82
CA GLU A 253 -5.27 17.38 -3.78
C GLU A 253 -6.43 16.44 -3.45
N PHE A 254 -7.32 16.86 -2.56
CA PHE A 254 -8.56 16.13 -2.30
C PHE A 254 -9.76 17.07 -2.25
N THR A 255 -10.93 16.54 -2.63
CA THR A 255 -12.21 17.23 -2.48
C THR A 255 -13.23 16.31 -1.83
N VAL A 256 -14.11 16.90 -1.03
CA VAL A 256 -15.26 16.27 -0.40
C VAL A 256 -16.49 17.12 -0.71
N ASP A 257 -17.53 16.51 -1.23
CA ASP A 257 -18.84 17.12 -1.45
C ASP A 257 -19.89 16.18 -0.86
N VAL A 258 -20.65 16.65 0.12
CA VAL A 258 -21.73 15.95 0.79
C VAL A 258 -22.98 16.81 0.66
N THR A 259 -23.93 16.33 -0.13
CA THR A 259 -25.27 16.88 -0.20
C THR A 259 -26.15 16.04 0.72
N SER A 260 -26.61 16.64 1.83
CA SER A 260 -27.62 16.05 2.71
C SER A 260 -28.53 17.16 3.28
N PRO A 261 -29.76 16.86 3.73
CA PRO A 261 -30.66 17.86 4.30
C PRO A 261 -30.17 18.42 5.65
N ASP A 262 -29.52 17.58 6.46
CA ASP A 262 -29.16 17.92 7.85
C ASP A 262 -27.77 18.56 7.96
N LEU A 263 -26.81 18.08 7.17
CA LEU A 263 -25.39 18.47 7.22
C LEU A 263 -24.79 18.48 5.80
N PRO A 264 -25.09 19.50 4.97
CA PRO A 264 -24.40 19.69 3.71
C PRO A 264 -22.97 20.19 3.96
N PHE A 265 -21.97 19.51 3.41
CA PHE A 265 -20.57 19.86 3.57
C PHE A 265 -19.85 19.89 2.23
N LYS A 266 -19.07 20.92 1.98
CA LYS A 266 -18.09 20.94 0.90
C LYS A 266 -16.75 21.36 1.48
N GLY A 267 -15.68 20.71 1.04
CA GLY A 267 -14.32 21.04 1.43
C GLY A 267 -13.33 20.55 0.39
N GLU A 268 -12.22 21.26 0.26
CA GLU A 268 -11.05 20.83 -0.49
C GLU A 268 -9.80 21.00 0.38
N GLY A 269 -8.77 20.22 0.10
CA GLY A 269 -7.48 20.36 0.76
C GLY A 269 -6.35 20.02 -0.19
N ARG A 270 -5.20 20.65 0.04
CA ARG A 270 -3.98 20.49 -0.74
C ARG A 270 -2.78 20.35 0.18
N PHE A 271 -1.84 19.50 -0.23
CA PHE A 271 -0.46 19.45 0.28
C PHE A 271 0.47 19.63 -0.92
N SER A 272 1.54 20.41 -0.78
CA SER A 272 2.51 20.58 -1.89
C SER A 272 3.42 19.36 -2.07
N SER A 273 3.71 18.68 -0.97
CA SER A 273 4.36 17.37 -0.94
C SER A 273 4.14 16.68 0.40
N THR A 274 4.19 15.35 0.40
CA THR A 274 4.24 14.54 1.61
C THR A 274 5.44 13.61 1.57
N SER A 275 5.99 13.30 2.74
CA SER A 275 6.87 12.14 2.90
C SER A 275 6.57 11.44 4.21
N SER A 276 6.65 10.11 4.23
CA SER A 276 6.53 9.32 5.44
C SER A 276 7.58 8.23 5.53
N SER A 277 7.94 7.89 6.75
CA SER A 277 8.69 6.67 7.10
C SER A 277 7.77 5.80 7.95
N PHE A 278 7.70 4.51 7.67
CA PHE A 278 7.11 3.52 8.57
C PHE A 278 8.16 2.44 8.83
N GLY A 279 8.64 2.36 10.07
CA GLY A 279 9.58 1.34 10.54
C GLY A 279 8.90 0.41 11.54
N MET A 280 9.23 -0.87 11.49
CA MET A 280 8.68 -1.86 12.41
C MET A 280 9.72 -2.95 12.72
N THR A 281 9.92 -3.20 14.01
CA THR A 281 10.74 -4.28 14.56
C THR A 281 9.94 -5.11 15.56
N ASP A 282 10.56 -6.12 16.16
CA ASP A 282 10.04 -6.93 17.26
C ASP A 282 9.82 -6.16 18.59
N SER A 283 10.27 -4.91 18.67
CA SER A 283 10.23 -4.09 19.89
C SER A 283 9.61 -2.70 19.71
N GLU A 284 9.59 -2.17 18.48
CA GLU A 284 9.28 -0.77 18.21
C GLU A 284 8.56 -0.58 16.86
N ILE A 285 7.49 0.22 16.86
CA ILE A 285 6.97 0.88 15.64
C ILE A 285 7.49 2.31 15.58
N LYS A 286 7.90 2.75 14.39
CA LYS A 286 8.14 4.15 14.05
C LYS A 286 7.21 4.59 12.92
N LEU A 287 6.60 5.76 13.09
CA LEU A 287 5.90 6.46 12.02
C LEU A 287 6.37 7.92 12.00
N ASP A 288 7.09 8.30 10.95
CA ASP A 288 7.45 9.70 10.70
C ASP A 288 6.56 10.25 9.58
N LEU A 289 5.98 11.43 9.79
CA LEU A 289 5.12 12.13 8.82
C LEU A 289 5.63 13.56 8.60
N ASP A 290 6.03 13.87 7.38
CA ASP A 290 6.51 15.18 6.94
C ASP A 290 5.51 15.78 5.93
N LEU A 291 4.88 16.89 6.31
CA LEU A 291 3.86 17.56 5.50
C LEU A 291 4.30 18.97 5.11
N ASN A 292 4.08 19.34 3.84
CA ASN A 292 4.49 20.63 3.27
C ASN A 292 3.32 21.31 2.54
N GLY A 293 3.29 22.64 2.54
CA GLY A 293 2.37 23.46 1.76
C GLY A 293 0.89 23.21 2.02
N ILE A 294 0.51 22.89 3.26
CA ILE A 294 -0.85 22.53 3.64
C ILE A 294 -1.79 23.72 3.42
N GLN A 295 -2.84 23.53 2.62
CA GLN A 295 -3.89 24.52 2.37
C GLN A 295 -5.26 23.83 2.45
N ALA A 296 -6.16 24.40 3.23
CA ALA A 296 -7.58 24.08 3.20
C ALA A 296 -8.33 25.09 2.32
N GLY A 297 -9.37 24.61 1.63
CA GLY A 297 -10.38 25.48 1.03
C GLY A 297 -11.44 25.92 2.04
N PRO A 298 -12.39 26.80 1.64
CA PRO A 298 -13.50 27.16 2.48
C PRO A 298 -14.37 25.94 2.79
N ALA A 299 -14.57 25.64 4.06
CA ALA A 299 -15.62 24.71 4.46
C ALA A 299 -16.99 25.35 4.21
N GLY A 300 -17.90 24.59 3.60
CA GLY A 300 -19.34 24.83 3.80
C GLY A 300 -19.71 24.72 5.28
N ASP A 301 -20.91 25.15 5.68
CA ASP A 301 -21.31 25.27 7.10
C ASP A 301 -21.12 23.98 7.93
N LYS A 302 -19.94 23.90 8.57
CA LYS A 302 -19.51 23.07 9.71
C LYS A 302 -19.69 21.55 9.58
N PRO A 303 -18.55 20.84 9.58
CA PRO A 303 -18.12 20.12 10.77
C PRO A 303 -17.07 20.92 11.56
N SER A 304 -16.95 20.66 12.85
CA SER A 304 -15.90 21.27 13.67
C SER A 304 -14.52 20.69 13.35
N ALA A 305 -13.44 21.43 13.62
CA ALA A 305 -12.08 20.89 13.50
C ALA A 305 -11.88 19.63 14.38
N SER A 306 -12.56 19.55 15.52
CA SER A 306 -12.61 18.34 16.36
C SER A 306 -13.28 17.15 15.65
N ASP A 307 -14.37 17.34 14.90
CA ASP A 307 -15.02 16.24 14.17
C ASP A 307 -14.13 15.70 13.05
N LEU A 308 -13.42 16.59 12.36
CA LEU A 308 -12.46 16.20 11.30
C LEU A 308 -11.26 15.45 11.89
N LEU A 309 -10.72 15.93 13.02
CA LEU A 309 -9.61 15.27 13.72
C LEU A 309 -10.02 13.90 14.26
N LEU A 310 -11.20 13.80 14.90
CA LEU A 310 -11.70 12.55 15.47
C LEU A 310 -12.02 11.51 14.39
N ARG A 311 -12.58 11.93 13.24
CA ARG A 311 -12.79 11.07 12.07
C ARG A 311 -11.47 10.64 11.43
N GLY A 312 -10.49 11.55 11.35
CA GLY A 312 -9.14 11.23 10.87
C GLY A 312 -8.43 10.20 11.75
N LEU A 313 -8.52 10.33 13.07
CA LEU A 313 -7.97 9.36 14.02
C LEU A 313 -8.72 8.02 14.00
N ALA A 314 -10.05 8.02 13.86
CA ALA A 314 -10.84 6.80 13.73
C ALA A 314 -10.53 6.00 12.44
N LEU A 315 -10.12 6.67 11.36
CA LEU A 315 -9.65 6.01 10.13
C LEU A 315 -8.28 5.31 10.31
N LEU A 316 -7.49 5.70 11.31
CA LEU A 316 -6.18 5.10 11.59
C LEU A 316 -6.26 3.85 12.48
N ASN A 317 -7.38 3.62 13.16
CA ASN A 317 -7.56 2.40 13.97
C ASN A 317 -9.04 2.02 14.16
N PRO A 318 -9.65 1.29 13.20
CA PRO A 318 -11.06 0.90 13.30
C PRO A 318 -11.34 -0.24 14.30
N ASN A 319 -10.32 -1.02 14.70
CA ASN A 319 -10.47 -2.25 15.49
C ASN A 319 -9.37 -2.39 16.59
N ALA A 320 -9.16 -1.37 17.41
CA ALA A 320 -8.31 -1.50 18.60
C ALA A 320 -9.02 -2.37 19.67
N THR A 321 -8.80 -3.68 19.63
CA THR A 321 -9.23 -4.61 20.68
C THR A 321 -8.12 -4.87 21.71
N ASP A 322 -8.52 -5.17 22.95
CA ASP A 322 -7.65 -5.38 24.11
C ASP A 322 -6.82 -6.69 24.03
N ASP A 323 -5.87 -6.79 23.10
CA ASP A 323 -4.88 -7.88 23.08
C ASP A 323 -3.51 -7.38 23.59
N ASP A 324 -3.18 -7.79 24.81
CA ASP A 324 -1.92 -7.51 25.50
C ASP A 324 -0.68 -8.13 24.78
N GLU A 325 0.46 -7.45 24.88
CA GLU A 325 1.81 -7.92 24.53
C GLU A 325 2.20 -8.12 23.05
N ALA A 326 1.89 -7.14 22.19
CA ALA A 326 2.54 -6.99 20.87
C ALA A 326 3.73 -6.02 20.90
N PHE A 327 3.46 -4.76 21.25
CA PHE A 327 4.42 -3.67 21.21
C PHE A 327 4.79 -3.23 22.62
N LYS A 328 6.08 -3.21 22.91
CA LYS A 328 6.60 -2.62 24.15
C LYS A 328 6.80 -1.12 24.02
N SER A 329 7.16 -0.66 22.82
CA SER A 329 7.39 0.76 22.57
C SER A 329 6.93 1.17 21.17
N GLY A 330 6.74 2.48 20.97
CA GLY A 330 6.43 3.04 19.67
C GLY A 330 6.58 4.55 19.63
N THR A 331 7.01 5.08 18.49
CA THR A 331 7.24 6.51 18.25
C THR A 331 6.46 7.00 17.04
N LEU A 332 5.68 8.06 17.20
CA LEU A 332 5.04 8.83 16.13
C LEU A 332 5.64 10.23 16.10
N THR A 333 6.35 10.57 15.02
CA THR A 333 6.83 11.93 14.75
C THR A 333 5.98 12.56 13.66
N VAL A 334 5.41 13.73 13.91
CA VAL A 334 4.70 14.54 12.91
C VAL A 334 5.36 15.89 12.79
N THR A 335 5.79 16.26 11.58
CA THR A 335 6.38 17.56 11.24
C THR A 335 5.55 18.28 10.19
N ILE A 336 5.11 19.49 10.53
CA ILE A 336 4.38 20.40 9.66
C ILE A 336 5.34 21.53 9.30
N ASN A 337 5.77 21.59 8.04
CA ASN A 337 6.85 22.49 7.62
C ASN A 337 6.41 23.96 7.49
N ASP A 338 5.16 24.20 7.11
CA ASP A 338 4.60 25.54 6.84
C ASP A 338 3.51 25.94 7.86
N SER A 339 3.77 25.68 9.15
CA SER A 339 2.75 25.74 10.21
C SER A 339 2.02 27.08 10.33
N GLN A 340 2.73 28.21 10.16
CA GLN A 340 2.13 29.54 10.21
C GLN A 340 1.23 29.81 9.00
N ALA A 341 1.65 29.40 7.78
CA ALA A 341 0.85 29.58 6.58
C ALA A 341 -0.44 28.75 6.63
N LEU A 342 -0.38 27.56 7.23
CA LEU A 342 -1.57 26.76 7.55
C LEU A 342 -2.51 27.51 8.51
N LEU A 343 -1.99 28.05 9.63
CA LEU A 343 -2.79 28.80 10.59
C LEU A 343 -3.45 30.04 9.97
N ASP A 344 -2.72 30.77 9.14
CA ASP A 344 -3.23 31.94 8.41
C ASP A 344 -4.34 31.52 7.42
N ASN A 345 -4.16 30.40 6.71
CA ASN A 345 -5.16 29.82 5.81
C ASN A 345 -6.43 29.35 6.54
N LEU A 346 -6.30 28.67 7.69
CA LEU A 346 -7.43 28.22 8.52
C LEU A 346 -8.23 29.40 9.10
N SER A 347 -7.55 30.51 9.43
CA SER A 347 -8.22 31.76 9.81
C SER A 347 -8.91 32.43 8.62
N ALA A 348 -8.25 32.52 7.46
CA ALA A 348 -8.77 33.19 6.26
C ALA A 348 -9.96 32.46 5.62
N THR A 349 -10.02 31.12 5.74
CA THR A 349 -11.14 30.28 5.30
C THR A 349 -12.32 30.27 6.28
N GLY A 350 -12.15 30.84 7.49
CA GLY A 350 -13.17 30.80 8.55
C GLY A 350 -13.30 29.45 9.26
N LEU A 351 -12.43 28.48 8.95
CA LEU A 351 -12.37 27.17 9.63
C LEU A 351 -12.03 27.31 11.12
N ILE A 352 -11.18 28.29 11.46
CA ILE A 352 -10.92 28.70 12.84
C ILE A 352 -11.27 30.19 12.97
N PRO A 353 -12.25 30.57 13.81
CA PRO A 353 -12.55 31.97 14.11
C PRO A 353 -11.33 32.72 14.65
N ALA A 354 -11.12 33.96 14.20
CA ALA A 354 -9.93 34.76 14.53
C ALA A 354 -9.75 35.00 16.05
N ASP A 355 -10.84 35.03 16.82
CA ASP A 355 -10.84 35.11 18.28
C ASP A 355 -10.42 33.80 18.97
N GLN A 356 -10.55 32.66 18.29
CA GLN A 356 -10.10 31.34 18.77
C GLN A 356 -8.65 31.01 18.39
N MET A 357 -8.07 31.71 17.40
CA MET A 357 -6.70 31.46 16.89
C MET A 357 -5.63 31.50 17.99
N MET A 358 -5.72 32.42 18.96
CA MET A 358 -4.78 32.46 20.09
C MET A 358 -4.88 31.19 20.95
N GLY A 359 -6.09 30.66 21.16
CA GLY A 359 -6.30 29.41 21.89
C GLY A 359 -5.68 28.21 21.17
N VAL A 360 -5.87 28.14 19.84
CA VAL A 360 -5.28 27.09 19.00
C VAL A 360 -3.75 27.18 18.99
N GLN A 361 -3.17 28.38 18.87
CA GLN A 361 -1.72 28.58 18.95
C GLN A 361 -1.14 28.16 20.30
N MET A 362 -1.82 28.46 21.42
CA MET A 362 -1.40 28.00 22.75
C MET A 362 -1.48 26.47 22.87
N MET A 363 -2.53 25.83 22.37
CA MET A 363 -2.64 24.37 22.36
C MET A 363 -1.53 23.72 21.52
N LEU A 364 -1.28 24.22 20.30
CA LEU A 364 -0.18 23.73 19.47
C LEU A 364 1.18 23.88 20.16
N ALA A 365 1.43 25.02 20.83
CA ALA A 365 2.68 25.25 21.57
C ALA A 365 2.86 24.35 22.81
N MET A 366 1.80 23.73 23.35
CA MET A 366 1.92 22.73 24.42
C MET A 366 2.31 21.34 23.89
N PHE A 367 1.87 20.98 22.69
CA PHE A 367 2.07 19.63 22.13
C PHE A 367 3.09 19.56 20.98
N SER A 368 3.72 20.68 20.61
CA SER A 368 4.76 20.74 19.58
C SER A 368 5.94 21.63 19.98
N LYS A 369 7.11 21.28 19.43
CA LYS A 369 8.36 22.06 19.48
C LYS A 369 8.63 22.66 18.09
N ALA A 370 9.49 23.66 18.02
CA ALA A 370 10.03 24.10 16.73
C ALA A 370 10.79 22.93 16.07
N GLY A 371 10.51 22.67 14.79
CA GLY A 371 11.21 21.67 14.00
C GLY A 371 12.54 22.19 13.45
N GLU A 372 13.21 21.38 12.63
CA GLU A 372 14.54 21.73 12.07
C GLU A 372 14.51 22.89 11.07
N LYS A 373 13.37 23.12 10.41
CA LYS A 373 13.22 24.20 9.41
C LYS A 373 12.56 25.43 10.06
N PRO A 374 12.97 26.67 9.73
CA PRO A 374 12.27 27.87 10.15
C PRO A 374 10.79 27.84 9.75
N GLY A 375 9.88 28.04 10.71
CA GLY A 375 8.43 27.97 10.49
C GLY A 375 7.81 26.57 10.65
N SER A 376 8.62 25.52 10.87
CA SER A 376 8.12 24.17 11.11
C SER A 376 7.79 23.90 12.59
N LEU A 377 6.76 23.09 12.81
CA LEU A 377 6.41 22.52 14.12
C LEU A 377 6.53 21.00 14.04
N THR A 378 7.13 20.40 15.05
CA THR A 378 7.26 18.95 15.21
C THR A 378 6.61 18.52 16.52
N SER A 379 5.85 17.42 16.49
CA SER A 379 5.39 16.70 17.68
C SER A 379 5.92 15.28 17.62
N THR A 380 6.55 14.82 18.71
CA THR A 380 6.93 13.41 18.88
C THR A 380 6.07 12.84 20.00
N LEU A 381 5.29 11.81 19.72
CA LEU A 381 4.56 11.03 20.72
C LEU A 381 5.26 9.68 20.86
N GLU A 382 5.53 9.26 22.08
CA GLU A 382 6.30 8.05 22.40
C GLU A 382 5.60 7.26 23.50
N ILE A 383 5.54 5.93 23.34
CA ILE A 383 5.21 4.99 24.42
C ILE A 383 6.48 4.20 24.70
N THR A 384 6.93 4.17 25.96
CA THR A 384 8.16 3.46 26.38
C THR A 384 7.87 2.01 26.77
N GLU A 385 8.91 1.15 26.83
CA GLU A 385 8.78 -0.22 27.35
C GLU A 385 8.28 -0.32 28.80
N ALA A 386 8.32 0.78 29.56
CA ALA A 386 7.76 0.85 30.91
C ALA A 386 6.27 1.21 30.94
N GLY A 387 5.66 1.50 29.78
CA GLY A 387 4.29 2.01 29.64
C GLY A 387 4.17 3.52 29.83
N ASP A 388 5.27 4.27 29.94
CA ASP A 388 5.20 5.74 30.05
C ASP A 388 4.79 6.35 28.70
N PHE A 389 3.78 7.23 28.72
CA PHE A 389 3.42 8.04 27.57
C PHE A 389 4.14 9.38 27.62
N LEU A 390 4.94 9.68 26.59
CA LEU A 390 5.71 10.92 26.48
C LEU A 390 5.24 11.74 25.27
N VAL A 391 5.16 13.05 25.44
CA VAL A 391 5.02 14.01 24.33
C VAL A 391 6.23 14.94 24.33
N ASN A 392 6.96 14.97 23.22
CA ASN A 392 8.23 15.68 23.05
C ASN A 392 9.28 15.38 24.15
N GLY A 393 9.27 14.16 24.69
CA GLY A 393 10.14 13.73 25.79
C GLY A 393 9.68 14.16 27.19
N GLN A 394 8.48 14.74 27.32
CA GLN A 394 7.85 15.05 28.61
C GLN A 394 6.78 14.00 28.94
N SER A 395 6.83 13.44 30.14
CA SER A 395 5.81 12.48 30.61
C SER A 395 4.45 13.16 30.78
N MET A 396 3.43 12.53 30.20
CA MET A 396 2.04 12.89 30.34
C MET A 396 1.42 12.00 31.44
N GLN A 397 0.77 12.62 32.43
CA GLN A 397 0.04 11.94 33.52
C GLN A 397 -1.47 11.99 33.30
#